data_AF-A0A1J4JIG2-F1
#
_entry.id   AF-A0A1J4JIG2-F1
#
_cell.length_a   1.000
_cell.length_b   1.000
_cell.length_c   1.000
_cell.angle_alpha   90.00
_cell.angle_beta   90.00
_cell.angle_gamma   90.00
#
_symmetry.space_group_name_H-M   'P 1'
#
loop_
_entity.id
_entity.type
_entity.pdbx_description
1 polymer ?
#
loop_
_entity_poly.entity_id
_entity_poly.type
_entity_poly.pdbx_seq_one_letter_code
_entity_poly.pdbx_strand_id
1 'polypeptide(L)'
;MFLLWLIHTSLQLQFNDGLFYYETINDKEVSIKIIKCEEHENLEIPSFVQNGENEYKVVKIGPSAALGCSKLKGTLNLPTELREIGSSAFKECSGFRGSLTFPESVEIIGDHAFSYSGFTGKLTLPKSLISLGESSFCSSQFSKLEFLSTSLKSISRYAFYSCYRFKGSLILPDSITTIGFDAFGICGFDGTLHLPNSLRTIGSFAFSQCSNLKGSLHLPKTLQRIDSYAFSNVNKIDSIYFYGENEPKYGTNIFSHGYVYVLDSYQGSTFCGLPTLTFSPTQSTSIPISIPTREPTTNPTINPTTIITSFHSSIPTLCPTSVPTQSQSQSQISYSDPEQPIEEYKEKIKYLMMLIGVSCCLIVFSILLGIGIFLYLKKRKESNQKLQEELNPDQHIL
;
A
#
# COMPACT_ATOMS: atom_id res chain seq x y z
N MET A 1 42.08 5.85 18.87
CA MET A 1 41.41 5.84 17.54
C MET A 1 40.53 4.61 17.31
N PHE A 2 40.83 3.42 17.86
CA PHE A 2 39.96 2.24 17.73
C PHE A 2 38.72 2.21 18.66
N LEU A 3 38.71 2.97 19.76
CA LEU A 3 37.54 3.09 20.65
C LEU A 3 36.43 4.03 20.13
N LEU A 4 36.72 4.86 19.12
CA LEU A 4 35.74 5.76 18.49
C LEU A 4 34.95 5.09 17.36
N TRP A 5 35.39 3.91 16.90
CA TRP A 5 34.74 3.15 15.83
C TRP A 5 33.78 2.07 16.36
N LEU A 6 33.82 1.77 17.66
CA LEU A 6 33.00 0.75 18.33
C LEU A 6 31.67 1.28 18.88
N ILE A 7 31.30 2.53 18.62
CA ILE A 7 30.04 3.16 19.10
C ILE A 7 29.04 3.41 17.95
N HIS A 8 29.36 3.08 16.69
CA HIS A 8 28.44 3.25 15.56
C HIS A 8 27.49 2.07 15.34
N THR A 9 27.19 1.29 16.37
CA THR A 9 25.89 0.61 16.43
C THR A 9 24.91 1.61 16.99
N SER A 10 24.19 2.34 16.13
CA SER A 10 23.07 3.18 16.57
C SER A 10 22.04 2.26 17.25
N LEU A 11 22.10 2.17 18.57
CA LEU A 11 21.06 1.51 19.34
C LEU A 11 19.79 2.29 19.04
N GLN A 12 18.82 1.68 18.35
CA GLN A 12 17.56 2.34 18.08
C GLN A 12 16.88 2.62 19.42
N LEU A 13 16.77 3.89 19.77
CA LEU A 13 16.11 4.35 20.97
C LEU A 13 14.60 4.29 20.73
N GLN A 14 13.88 3.75 21.70
CA GLN A 14 12.41 3.74 21.69
C GLN A 14 11.90 4.62 22.82
N PHE A 15 10.86 5.41 22.52
CA PHE A 15 10.21 6.28 23.50
C PHE A 15 8.73 6.47 23.14
N ASN A 16 7.92 7.04 24.03
CA ASN A 16 6.50 7.26 23.79
C ASN A 16 6.02 8.55 24.45
N ASP A 17 4.91 9.10 23.95
CA ASP A 17 4.24 10.30 24.49
C ASP A 17 2.83 9.97 25.03
N GLY A 18 2.59 8.70 25.36
CA GLY A 18 1.30 8.18 25.81
C GLY A 18 0.39 7.70 24.69
N LEU A 19 0.34 8.41 23.56
CA LEU A 19 -0.47 8.02 22.40
C LEU A 19 0.35 7.28 21.35
N PHE A 20 1.58 7.72 21.11
CA PHE A 20 2.46 7.19 20.08
C PHE A 20 3.69 6.55 20.69
N TYR A 21 4.08 5.40 20.16
CA TYR A 21 5.36 4.76 20.44
C TYR A 21 6.28 4.99 19.25
N TYR A 22 7.44 5.57 19.49
CA TYR A 22 8.43 5.96 18.49
C TYR A 22 9.67 5.08 18.55
N GLU A 23 10.32 4.90 17.41
CA GLU A 23 11.65 4.33 17.26
C GLU A 23 12.54 5.29 16.47
N THR A 24 13.72 5.61 16.97
CA THR A 24 14.68 6.45 16.25
C THR A 24 15.20 5.74 15.01
N ILE A 25 15.18 6.45 13.89
CA ILE A 25 15.81 6.05 12.63
C ILE A 25 17.26 6.56 12.59
N ASN A 26 17.45 7.81 13.00
CA ASN A 26 18.74 8.48 13.14
C ASN A 26 18.63 9.58 14.22
N ASP A 27 19.62 10.47 14.29
CA ASP A 27 19.72 11.56 15.26
C ASP A 27 18.64 12.65 15.10
N LYS A 28 17.86 12.64 14.01
CA LYS A 28 16.84 13.68 13.71
C LYS A 28 15.49 13.14 13.27
N GLU A 29 15.34 11.83 13.14
CA GLU A 29 14.16 11.21 12.55
C GLU A 29 13.68 10.01 13.33
N VAL A 30 12.36 9.86 13.40
CA VAL A 30 11.69 8.74 14.05
C VAL A 30 10.63 8.10 13.16
N SER A 31 10.39 6.82 13.43
CA SER A 31 9.22 6.07 12.97
C SER A 31 8.24 5.93 14.13
N ILE A 32 6.95 6.14 13.89
CA ILE A 32 5.92 5.64 14.80
C ILE A 32 5.83 4.12 14.62
N LYS A 33 5.84 3.36 15.71
CA LYS A 33 5.67 1.90 15.72
C LYS A 33 4.25 1.50 16.06
N ILE A 34 3.67 2.18 17.05
CA ILE A 34 2.34 1.86 17.57
C ILE A 34 1.65 3.18 17.85
N ILE A 35 0.40 3.26 17.44
CA ILE A 35 -0.58 4.27 17.82
C ILE A 35 -1.53 3.57 18.77
N LYS A 36 -1.54 3.99 20.02
CA LYS A 36 -2.45 3.44 21.02
C LYS A 36 -3.87 3.78 20.61
N CYS A 37 -4.70 2.78 20.35
CA CYS A 37 -6.06 3.02 19.90
C CYS A 37 -6.96 3.46 21.07
N GLU A 38 -7.05 4.77 21.27
CA GLU A 38 -7.95 5.43 22.21
C GLU A 38 -9.09 6.15 21.47
N GLU A 39 -10.07 6.68 22.19
CA GLU A 39 -11.14 7.46 21.56
C GLU A 39 -10.56 8.75 20.98
N HIS A 40 -10.65 8.91 19.67
CA HIS A 40 -10.22 10.10 18.97
C HIS A 40 -11.35 10.61 18.08
N GLU A 41 -11.75 11.87 18.28
CA GLU A 41 -12.51 12.57 17.25
C GLU A 41 -11.63 12.70 16.01
N ASN A 42 -10.46 13.31 16.10
CA ASN A 42 -9.47 13.32 15.01
C ASN A 42 -8.14 12.73 15.51
N LEU A 43 -7.46 11.95 14.67
CA LEU A 43 -6.11 11.46 14.94
C LEU A 43 -5.10 12.40 14.29
N GLU A 44 -4.47 13.21 15.13
CA GLU A 44 -3.41 14.15 14.76
C GLU A 44 -2.05 13.49 14.98
N ILE A 45 -1.39 13.06 13.91
CA ILE A 45 -0.04 12.53 14.02
C ILE A 45 0.96 13.69 13.94
N PRO A 46 1.80 13.91 14.97
CA PRO A 46 2.65 15.09 15.03
C PRO A 46 3.74 15.06 13.95
N SER A 47 4.09 16.23 13.41
CA SER A 47 5.22 16.35 12.47
C SER A 47 6.58 16.27 13.17
N PHE A 48 6.64 16.67 14.45
CA PHE A 48 7.83 16.70 15.28
C PHE A 48 7.51 16.16 16.66
N VAL A 49 8.45 15.47 17.28
CA VAL A 49 8.35 14.98 18.66
C VAL A 49 9.64 15.25 19.42
N GLN A 50 9.52 15.59 20.70
CA GLN A 50 10.65 15.87 21.59
C GLN A 50 10.93 14.65 22.47
N ASN A 51 12.21 14.33 22.68
CA ASN A 51 12.64 13.38 23.70
C ASN A 51 13.91 13.92 24.40
N GLY A 52 13.71 14.49 25.60
CA GLY A 52 14.75 15.28 26.27
C GLY A 52 15.00 16.60 25.54
N GLU A 53 16.26 16.88 25.21
CA GLU A 53 16.67 18.06 24.45
C GLU A 53 16.65 17.85 22.93
N ASN A 54 16.33 16.64 22.47
CA ASN A 54 16.37 16.28 21.05
C ASN A 54 14.98 16.39 20.41
N GLU A 55 14.92 17.06 19.26
CA GLU A 55 13.75 17.11 18.39
C GLU A 55 13.89 16.12 17.23
N TYR A 56 12.84 15.36 16.95
CA TYR A 56 12.80 14.40 15.85
C TYR A 56 11.66 14.71 14.89
N LYS A 57 11.93 14.63 13.59
CA LYS A 57 10.91 14.60 12.55
C LYS A 57 10.24 13.23 12.50
N VAL A 58 8.92 13.20 12.40
CA VAL A 58 8.16 11.96 12.17
C VAL A 58 8.09 11.71 10.67
N VAL A 59 8.87 10.74 10.20
CA VAL A 59 9.06 10.48 8.76
C VAL A 59 8.55 9.11 8.31
N LYS A 60 8.21 8.23 9.26
CA LYS A 60 7.61 6.91 8.96
C LYS A 60 6.49 6.57 9.94
N ILE A 61 5.47 5.88 9.43
CA ILE A 61 4.50 5.14 10.24
C ILE A 61 4.76 3.66 9.97
N GLY A 62 5.06 2.91 11.02
CA GLY A 62 5.49 1.53 10.94
C GLY A 62 4.36 0.56 10.60
N PRO A 63 4.70 -0.71 10.32
CA PRO A 63 3.71 -1.74 10.05
C PRO A 63 2.72 -1.89 11.22
N SER A 64 1.44 -2.04 10.89
CA SER A 64 0.36 -2.27 11.85
C SER A 64 0.19 -1.21 12.94
N ALA A 65 0.75 -0.01 12.77
CA ALA A 65 0.81 1.01 13.83
C ALA A 65 -0.55 1.32 14.48
N ALA A 66 -1.63 1.41 13.71
CA ALA A 66 -3.01 1.61 14.15
C ALA A 66 -3.94 0.48 13.65
N LEU A 67 -3.43 -0.74 13.49
CA LEU A 67 -4.22 -1.88 13.01
C LEU A 67 -5.50 -2.07 13.85
N GLY A 68 -6.63 -2.14 13.17
CA GLY A 68 -7.94 -2.37 13.79
C GLY A 68 -8.42 -1.22 14.66
N CYS A 69 -7.87 -0.01 14.50
CA CYS A 69 -8.24 1.10 15.37
C CYS A 69 -9.65 1.64 15.06
N SER A 70 -10.65 0.98 15.65
CA SER A 70 -12.07 1.30 15.50
C SER A 70 -12.51 2.55 16.28
N LYS A 71 -11.68 3.04 17.20
CA LYS A 71 -11.96 4.21 18.04
C LYS A 71 -11.60 5.56 17.41
N LEU A 72 -10.87 5.56 16.29
CA LEU A 72 -10.74 6.74 15.44
C LEU A 72 -12.09 7.00 14.77
N LYS A 73 -12.80 8.09 15.12
CA LYS A 73 -14.17 8.37 14.65
C LYS A 73 -14.29 9.50 13.61
N GLY A 74 -13.28 10.34 13.47
CA GLY A 74 -13.23 11.48 12.55
C GLY A 74 -12.02 11.39 11.63
N THR A 75 -11.23 12.45 11.47
CA THR A 75 -10.21 12.55 10.41
C THR A 75 -8.82 12.07 10.84
N LEU A 76 -7.96 11.77 9.86
CA LEU A 76 -6.55 11.44 10.04
C LEU A 76 -5.69 12.54 9.42
N ASN A 77 -4.87 13.19 10.24
CA ASN A 77 -3.89 14.19 9.80
C ASN A 77 -2.48 13.61 9.92
N LEU A 78 -1.74 13.68 8.83
CA LEU A 78 -0.43 13.03 8.68
C LEU A 78 0.72 14.04 8.81
N PRO A 79 1.92 13.60 9.27
CA PRO A 79 3.11 14.43 9.40
C PRO A 79 3.54 15.04 8.07
N THR A 80 3.94 16.30 8.06
CA THR A 80 4.30 17.02 6.81
C THR A 80 5.51 16.43 6.07
N GLU A 81 6.43 15.80 6.79
CA GLU A 81 7.66 15.18 6.26
C GLU A 81 7.55 13.65 6.17
N LEU A 82 6.33 13.09 6.26
CA LEU A 82 6.09 11.66 6.19
C LEU A 82 6.51 11.10 4.84
N ARG A 83 7.37 10.09 4.83
CA ARG A 83 7.84 9.43 3.60
C ARG A 83 7.25 8.04 3.37
N GLU A 84 6.96 7.32 4.45
CA GLU A 84 6.55 5.91 4.38
C GLU A 84 5.42 5.60 5.36
N ILE A 85 4.42 4.86 4.85
CA ILE A 85 3.36 4.24 5.65
C ILE A 85 3.47 2.74 5.49
N GLY A 86 3.76 2.05 6.58
CA GLY A 86 4.03 0.63 6.62
C GLY A 86 2.80 -0.24 6.35
N SER A 87 3.06 -1.51 6.10
CA SER A 87 2.02 -2.49 5.80
C SER A 87 1.00 -2.57 6.94
N SER A 88 -0.29 -2.60 6.59
CA SER A 88 -1.43 -2.64 7.53
C SER A 88 -1.49 -1.50 8.56
N ALA A 89 -0.75 -0.39 8.37
CA ALA A 89 -0.65 0.68 9.36
C ALA A 89 -2.01 1.22 9.86
N PHE A 90 -3.00 1.35 8.98
CA PHE A 90 -4.36 1.78 9.29
C PHE A 90 -5.41 0.78 8.80
N LYS A 91 -5.03 -0.50 8.62
CA LYS A 91 -5.97 -1.55 8.23
C LYS A 91 -7.09 -1.65 9.26
N GLU A 92 -8.32 -1.87 8.81
CA GLU A 92 -9.51 -2.04 9.66
C GLU A 92 -9.81 -0.86 10.60
N CYS A 93 -9.31 0.34 10.28
CA CYS A 93 -9.74 1.60 10.91
C CYS A 93 -11.16 1.99 10.43
N SER A 94 -12.16 1.19 10.81
CA SER A 94 -13.54 1.28 10.31
C SER A 94 -14.31 2.50 10.81
N GLY A 95 -13.85 3.13 11.90
CA GLY A 95 -14.40 4.37 12.43
C GLY A 95 -13.92 5.63 11.69
N PHE A 96 -12.81 5.57 10.94
CA PHE A 96 -12.22 6.70 10.22
C PHE A 96 -13.26 7.34 9.28
N ARG A 97 -13.38 8.68 9.27
CA ARG A 97 -14.31 9.45 8.43
C ARG A 97 -13.56 10.57 7.68
N GLY A 98 -14.27 11.24 6.78
CA GLY A 98 -13.73 12.37 6.03
C GLY A 98 -12.85 11.93 4.86
N SER A 99 -12.00 12.85 4.40
CA SER A 99 -11.09 12.63 3.26
C SER A 99 -9.70 12.22 3.77
N LEU A 100 -8.94 11.51 2.92
CA LEU A 100 -7.55 11.17 3.17
C LEU A 100 -6.68 11.86 2.12
N THR A 101 -5.86 12.80 2.58
CA THR A 101 -4.87 13.50 1.76
C THR A 101 -3.49 13.21 2.33
N PHE A 102 -2.58 12.77 1.48
CA PHE A 102 -1.20 12.53 1.89
C PHE A 102 -0.35 13.80 1.72
N PRO A 103 0.62 14.03 2.61
CA PRO A 103 1.70 14.99 2.38
C PRO A 103 2.44 14.70 1.08
N GLU A 104 2.95 15.74 0.43
CA GLU A 104 3.69 15.64 -0.83
C GLU A 104 5.02 14.87 -0.71
N SER A 105 5.47 14.53 0.51
CA SER A 105 6.69 13.75 0.77
C SER A 105 6.47 12.22 0.80
N VAL A 106 5.22 11.74 0.77
CA VAL A 106 4.94 10.29 0.91
C VAL A 106 5.27 9.55 -0.38
N GLU A 107 6.32 8.73 -0.30
CA GLU A 107 6.85 7.93 -1.42
C GLU A 107 6.31 6.50 -1.44
N ILE A 108 5.98 5.95 -0.27
CA ILE A 108 5.63 4.53 -0.10
C ILE A 108 4.36 4.39 0.76
N ILE A 109 3.36 3.70 0.21
CA ILE A 109 2.19 3.20 0.94
C ILE A 109 2.25 1.68 0.90
N GLY A 110 2.41 1.04 2.05
CA GLY A 110 2.64 -0.40 2.18
C GLY A 110 1.41 -1.27 1.94
N ASP A 111 1.64 -2.58 1.96
CA ASP A 111 0.60 -3.57 1.71
C ASP A 111 -0.51 -3.48 2.74
N HIS A 112 -1.77 -3.51 2.30
CA HIS A 112 -2.95 -3.41 3.15
C HIS A 112 -3.01 -2.14 4.03
N ALA A 113 -2.17 -1.12 3.80
CA ALA A 113 -1.99 0.03 4.69
C ALA A 113 -3.31 0.68 5.14
N PHE A 114 -4.31 0.77 4.26
CA PHE A 114 -5.64 1.31 4.52
C PHE A 114 -6.76 0.33 4.17
N SER A 115 -6.49 -0.97 4.09
CA SER A 115 -7.51 -1.96 3.77
C SER A 115 -8.65 -1.95 4.81
N TYR A 116 -9.90 -2.02 4.35
CA TYR A 116 -11.11 -1.94 5.19
C TYR A 116 -11.22 -0.64 6.03
N SER A 117 -10.58 0.45 5.60
CA SER A 117 -10.69 1.74 6.28
C SER A 117 -12.01 2.46 5.97
N GLY A 118 -12.58 3.10 6.99
CA GLY A 118 -13.92 3.67 6.95
C GLY A 118 -14.08 5.03 6.27
N PHE A 119 -12.99 5.68 5.83
CA PHE A 119 -13.05 7.06 5.33
C PHE A 119 -13.90 7.17 4.06
N THR A 120 -14.79 8.16 4.01
CA THR A 120 -15.85 8.26 3.00
C THR A 120 -15.65 9.39 1.99
N GLY A 121 -14.70 10.29 2.23
CA GLY A 121 -14.39 11.43 1.40
C GLY A 121 -13.50 11.11 0.21
N LYS A 122 -12.74 12.11 -0.22
CA LYS A 122 -11.79 11.99 -1.33
C LYS A 122 -10.50 11.32 -0.85
N LEU A 123 -9.97 10.41 -1.66
CA LEU A 123 -8.61 9.89 -1.59
C LEU A 123 -7.74 10.62 -2.61
N THR A 124 -6.71 11.31 -2.16
CA THR A 124 -5.75 11.99 -3.05
C THR A 124 -4.36 11.37 -2.86
N LEU A 125 -3.90 10.60 -3.85
CA LEU A 125 -2.54 10.03 -3.83
C LEU A 125 -1.50 11.08 -4.23
N PRO A 126 -0.40 11.24 -3.48
CA PRO A 126 0.50 12.39 -3.57
C PRO A 126 1.42 12.32 -4.79
N LYS A 127 2.02 13.46 -5.15
CA LYS A 127 2.86 13.58 -6.36
C LYS A 127 4.12 12.71 -6.30
N SER A 128 4.71 12.57 -5.12
CA SER A 128 5.95 11.81 -4.88
C SER A 128 5.74 10.30 -4.75
N LEU A 129 4.49 9.80 -4.76
CA LEU A 129 4.22 8.38 -4.56
C LEU A 129 4.92 7.54 -5.64
N ILE A 130 5.82 6.66 -5.23
CA ILE A 130 6.60 5.76 -6.09
C ILE A 130 6.10 4.32 -5.95
N SER A 131 5.66 3.93 -4.74
CA SER A 131 5.22 2.56 -4.44
C SER A 131 3.85 2.54 -3.76
N LEU A 132 2.98 1.69 -4.30
CA LEU A 132 1.65 1.41 -3.76
C LEU A 132 1.53 -0.09 -3.53
N GLY A 133 1.37 -0.52 -2.28
CA GLY A 133 1.37 -1.91 -1.87
C GLY A 133 0.15 -2.71 -2.32
N GLU A 134 0.28 -4.03 -2.28
CA GLU A 134 -0.81 -4.98 -2.52
C GLU A 134 -1.95 -4.74 -1.52
N SER A 135 -3.20 -4.73 -2.02
CA SER A 135 -4.39 -4.50 -1.20
C SER A 135 -4.39 -3.20 -0.38
N SER A 136 -3.52 -2.24 -0.69
CA SER A 136 -3.30 -1.01 0.10
C SER A 136 -4.60 -0.27 0.46
N PHE A 137 -5.60 -0.28 -0.42
CA PHE A 137 -6.94 0.27 -0.18
C PHE A 137 -8.06 -0.76 -0.40
N CYS A 138 -7.81 -2.08 -0.32
CA CYS A 138 -8.84 -3.15 -0.48
C CYS A 138 -10.03 -2.86 0.43
N SER A 139 -11.24 -2.79 -0.13
CA SER A 139 -12.51 -2.55 0.57
C SER A 139 -12.58 -1.24 1.36
N SER A 140 -11.82 -0.21 0.96
CA SER A 140 -11.92 1.13 1.54
C SER A 140 -13.20 1.84 1.10
N GLN A 141 -13.66 2.78 1.93
CA GLN A 141 -14.99 3.38 1.81
C GLN A 141 -15.04 4.74 1.08
N PHE A 142 -13.94 5.15 0.43
CA PHE A 142 -13.82 6.46 -0.19
C PHE A 142 -14.79 6.66 -1.35
N SER A 143 -15.21 7.91 -1.58
CA SER A 143 -16.17 8.27 -2.64
C SER A 143 -15.52 8.73 -3.92
N LYS A 144 -14.29 9.25 -3.87
CA LYS A 144 -13.54 9.75 -5.03
C LYS A 144 -12.06 9.41 -4.91
N LEU A 145 -11.44 9.04 -6.02
CA LEU A 145 -10.00 8.79 -6.13
C LEU A 145 -9.38 9.83 -7.08
N GLU A 146 -8.26 10.40 -6.67
CA GLU A 146 -7.42 11.27 -7.50
C GLU A 146 -5.96 10.83 -7.38
N PHE A 147 -5.28 10.76 -8.53
CA PHE A 147 -3.85 10.52 -8.62
C PHE A 147 -3.15 11.84 -8.93
N LEU A 148 -2.24 12.27 -8.04
CA LEU A 148 -1.28 13.35 -8.34
C LEU A 148 0.10 12.80 -8.71
N SER A 149 0.35 11.51 -8.45
CA SER A 149 1.64 10.87 -8.72
C SER A 149 2.03 10.95 -10.19
N THR A 150 3.26 11.38 -10.43
CA THR A 150 3.90 11.38 -11.74
C THR A 150 4.94 10.27 -11.89
N SER A 151 5.19 9.51 -10.82
CA SER A 151 6.30 8.54 -10.74
C SER A 151 5.82 7.09 -10.55
N LEU A 152 4.59 6.88 -10.07
CA LEU A 152 4.03 5.55 -9.84
C LEU A 152 3.94 4.78 -11.16
N LYS A 153 4.56 3.60 -11.21
CA LYS A 153 4.63 2.76 -12.43
C LYS A 153 3.58 1.66 -12.49
N SER A 154 3.10 1.22 -11.35
CA SER A 154 2.14 0.12 -11.27
C SER A 154 1.06 0.37 -10.24
N ILE A 155 -0.17 0.00 -10.58
CA ILE A 155 -1.21 -0.24 -9.58
C ILE A 155 -1.13 -1.70 -9.17
N SER A 156 -0.81 -1.95 -7.91
CA SER A 156 -0.57 -3.30 -7.39
C SER A 156 -1.83 -4.17 -7.37
N ARG A 157 -1.59 -5.48 -7.21
CA ARG A 157 -2.65 -6.47 -7.03
C ARG A 157 -3.61 -6.03 -5.90
N TYR A 158 -4.91 -6.18 -6.15
CA TYR A 158 -6.00 -5.81 -5.23
C TYR A 158 -5.98 -4.38 -4.67
N ALA A 159 -5.15 -3.46 -5.20
CA ALA A 159 -4.89 -2.17 -4.54
C ALA A 159 -6.16 -1.40 -4.17
N PHE A 160 -7.19 -1.42 -5.03
CA PHE A 160 -8.50 -0.81 -4.81
C PHE A 160 -9.65 -1.82 -4.92
N TYR A 161 -9.39 -3.12 -4.77
CA TYR A 161 -10.42 -4.15 -4.89
C TYR A 161 -11.60 -3.87 -3.95
N SER A 162 -12.83 -4.05 -4.44
CA SER A 162 -14.07 -3.86 -3.68
C SER A 162 -14.27 -2.46 -3.09
N CYS A 163 -13.73 -1.41 -3.71
CA CYS A 163 -14.04 -0.01 -3.37
C CYS A 163 -15.43 0.38 -3.93
N TYR A 164 -16.49 -0.20 -3.37
CA TYR A 164 -17.87 -0.09 -3.89
C TYR A 164 -18.49 1.31 -3.74
N ARG A 165 -17.93 2.16 -2.85
CA ARG A 165 -18.38 3.55 -2.64
C ARG A 165 -17.72 4.54 -3.57
N PHE A 166 -16.67 4.16 -4.29
CA PHE A 166 -16.01 5.01 -5.27
C PHE A 166 -17.01 5.35 -6.40
N LYS A 167 -17.14 6.64 -6.75
CA LYS A 167 -18.02 7.17 -7.80
C LYS A 167 -17.26 8.11 -8.73
N GLY A 168 -17.86 8.40 -9.89
CA GLY A 168 -17.29 9.25 -10.93
C GLY A 168 -16.37 8.51 -11.88
N SER A 169 -15.55 9.26 -12.63
CA SER A 169 -14.58 8.71 -13.57
C SER A 169 -13.28 8.29 -12.87
N LEU A 170 -12.63 7.27 -13.41
CA LEU A 170 -11.28 6.86 -13.04
C LEU A 170 -10.29 7.37 -14.09
N ILE A 171 -9.38 8.25 -13.67
CA ILE A 171 -8.31 8.80 -14.50
C ILE A 171 -6.98 8.29 -13.96
N LEU A 172 -6.32 7.43 -14.73
CA LEU A 172 -5.00 6.90 -14.37
C LEU A 172 -3.90 7.81 -14.93
N PRO A 173 -2.82 8.07 -14.17
CA PRO A 173 -1.74 8.94 -14.63
C PRO A 173 -0.89 8.27 -15.72
N ASP A 174 -0.31 9.10 -16.59
CA ASP A 174 0.53 8.67 -17.73
C ASP A 174 1.81 7.92 -17.32
N SER A 175 2.15 7.87 -16.03
CA SER A 175 3.30 7.10 -15.55
C SER A 175 3.03 5.60 -15.42
N ILE A 176 1.76 5.17 -15.41
CA ILE A 176 1.36 3.78 -15.13
C ILE A 176 1.55 2.88 -16.35
N THR A 177 2.39 1.87 -16.21
CA THR A 177 2.65 0.85 -17.23
C THR A 177 1.93 -0.47 -16.95
N THR A 178 1.55 -0.72 -15.70
CA THR A 178 0.96 -2.01 -15.28
C THR A 178 -0.21 -1.82 -14.31
N ILE A 179 -1.30 -2.53 -14.56
CA ILE A 179 -2.44 -2.67 -13.64
C ILE A 179 -2.49 -4.13 -13.19
N GLY A 180 -2.41 -4.37 -11.89
CA GLY A 180 -2.31 -5.70 -11.30
C GLY A 180 -3.60 -6.51 -11.30
N PHE A 181 -3.48 -7.77 -10.87
CA PHE A 181 -4.61 -8.68 -10.66
C PHE A 181 -5.65 -8.05 -9.74
N ASP A 182 -6.92 -8.00 -10.17
CA ASP A 182 -8.07 -7.44 -9.44
C ASP A 182 -7.86 -6.02 -8.88
N ALA A 183 -6.93 -5.23 -9.44
CA ALA A 183 -6.55 -3.92 -8.90
C ALA A 183 -7.74 -2.98 -8.65
N PHE A 184 -8.76 -3.03 -9.51
CA PHE A 184 -10.03 -2.30 -9.41
C PHE A 184 -11.24 -3.24 -9.50
N GLY A 185 -11.09 -4.54 -9.22
CA GLY A 185 -12.20 -5.49 -9.23
C GLY A 185 -13.31 -5.07 -8.26
N ILE A 186 -14.57 -5.21 -8.65
CA ILE A 186 -15.75 -4.87 -7.84
C ILE A 186 -15.77 -3.40 -7.36
N CYS A 187 -15.17 -2.48 -8.12
CA CYS A 187 -15.25 -1.05 -7.80
C CYS A 187 -16.59 -0.43 -8.23
N GLY A 188 -17.03 0.58 -7.47
CA GLY A 188 -18.35 1.21 -7.65
C GLY A 188 -18.43 2.35 -8.65
N PHE A 189 -17.32 2.72 -9.30
CA PHE A 189 -17.22 3.91 -10.14
C PHE A 189 -18.15 3.80 -11.35
N ASP A 190 -18.76 4.92 -11.72
CA ASP A 190 -19.91 4.99 -12.63
C ASP A 190 -19.76 6.03 -13.74
N GLY A 191 -18.55 6.57 -13.90
CA GLY A 191 -18.13 7.42 -15.00
C GLY A 191 -17.31 6.66 -16.04
N THR A 192 -16.44 7.40 -16.72
CA THR A 192 -15.51 6.91 -17.74
C THR A 192 -14.22 6.35 -17.12
N LEU A 193 -13.56 5.45 -17.85
CA LEU A 193 -12.22 4.96 -17.52
C LEU A 193 -11.21 5.51 -18.53
N HIS A 194 -10.26 6.32 -18.04
CA HIS A 194 -9.16 6.84 -18.84
C HIS A 194 -7.89 6.03 -18.56
N LEU A 195 -7.52 5.18 -19.50
CA LEU A 195 -6.28 4.41 -19.49
C LEU A 195 -5.12 5.27 -20.04
N PRO A 196 -3.92 5.18 -19.47
CA PRO A 196 -2.79 6.01 -19.90
C PRO A 196 -2.15 5.46 -21.18
N ASN A 197 -1.58 6.35 -21.99
CA ASN A 197 -0.89 5.98 -23.23
C ASN A 197 0.41 5.18 -23.01
N SER A 198 0.88 5.07 -21.77
CA SER A 198 2.03 4.26 -21.38
C SER A 198 1.66 2.85 -20.94
N LEU A 199 0.38 2.52 -20.82
CA LEU A 199 -0.07 1.23 -20.30
C LEU A 199 0.41 0.08 -21.20
N ARG A 200 1.00 -0.95 -20.58
CA ARG A 200 1.51 -2.16 -21.25
C ARG A 200 0.75 -3.41 -20.85
N THR A 201 0.33 -3.51 -19.58
CA THR A 201 -0.28 -4.74 -19.03
C THR A 201 -1.52 -4.43 -18.20
N ILE A 202 -2.60 -5.16 -18.48
CA ILE A 202 -3.81 -5.22 -17.64
C ILE A 202 -3.93 -6.65 -17.10
N GLY A 203 -3.84 -6.81 -15.78
CA GLY A 203 -3.87 -8.10 -15.11
C GLY A 203 -5.27 -8.75 -15.06
N SER A 204 -5.31 -10.02 -14.67
CA SER A 204 -6.57 -10.77 -14.64
C SER A 204 -7.54 -10.10 -13.68
N PHE A 205 -8.81 -10.07 -14.07
CA PHE A 205 -9.88 -9.45 -13.28
C PHE A 205 -9.68 -7.97 -12.91
N ALA A 206 -8.70 -7.26 -13.49
CA ALA A 206 -8.31 -5.91 -13.07
C ALA A 206 -9.48 -4.91 -12.92
N PHE A 207 -10.48 -4.98 -13.80
CA PHE A 207 -11.72 -4.19 -13.76
C PHE A 207 -12.96 -5.10 -13.73
N SER A 208 -12.83 -6.34 -13.27
CA SER A 208 -13.94 -7.28 -13.20
C SER A 208 -15.06 -6.72 -12.33
N GLN A 209 -16.31 -6.98 -12.74
CA GLN A 209 -17.51 -6.58 -11.99
C GLN A 209 -17.60 -5.07 -11.67
N CYS A 210 -16.90 -4.21 -12.42
CA CYS A 210 -17.14 -2.77 -12.44
C CYS A 210 -18.46 -2.46 -13.19
N SER A 211 -19.57 -2.98 -12.69
CA SER A 211 -20.88 -3.05 -13.36
C SER A 211 -21.52 -1.68 -13.66
N ASN A 212 -20.98 -0.61 -13.07
CA ASN A 212 -21.43 0.76 -13.31
C ASN A 212 -20.56 1.54 -14.30
N LEU A 213 -19.39 1.03 -14.68
CA LEU A 213 -18.51 1.66 -15.67
C LEU A 213 -19.24 1.75 -17.02
N LYS A 214 -19.34 2.97 -17.54
CA LYS A 214 -20.12 3.30 -18.73
C LYS A 214 -19.36 4.16 -19.73
N GLY A 215 -19.95 4.34 -20.91
CA GLY A 215 -19.38 5.12 -22.01
C GLY A 215 -18.44 4.30 -22.88
N SER A 216 -17.51 4.96 -23.55
CA SER A 216 -16.53 4.31 -24.43
C SER A 216 -15.25 3.94 -23.68
N LEU A 217 -14.78 2.71 -23.90
CA LEU A 217 -13.48 2.25 -23.41
C LEU A 217 -12.42 2.42 -24.49
N HIS A 218 -11.38 3.17 -24.18
CA HIS A 218 -10.27 3.44 -25.10
C HIS A 218 -9.02 2.69 -24.64
N LEU A 219 -8.63 1.67 -25.40
CA LEU A 219 -7.45 0.85 -25.16
C LEU A 219 -6.24 1.45 -25.87
N PRO A 220 -5.14 1.74 -25.16
CA PRO A 220 -3.98 2.43 -25.74
C PRO A 220 -3.23 1.53 -26.72
N LYS A 221 -2.66 2.13 -27.76
CA LYS A 221 -1.86 1.41 -28.79
C LYS A 221 -0.64 0.68 -28.26
N THR A 222 -0.18 1.04 -27.06
CA THR A 222 1.02 0.47 -26.42
C THR A 222 0.74 -0.81 -25.65
N LEU A 223 -0.52 -1.23 -25.56
CA LEU A 223 -0.94 -2.39 -24.79
C LEU A 223 -0.30 -3.65 -25.36
N GLN A 224 0.39 -4.41 -24.51
CA GLN A 224 1.11 -5.63 -24.88
C GLN A 224 0.42 -6.89 -24.35
N ARG A 225 -0.30 -6.77 -23.22
CA ARG A 225 -0.99 -7.89 -22.60
C ARG A 225 -2.28 -7.49 -21.89
N ILE A 226 -3.33 -8.27 -22.09
CA ILE A 226 -4.59 -8.21 -21.33
C ILE A 226 -4.90 -9.61 -20.81
N ASP A 227 -4.84 -9.81 -19.50
CA ASP A 227 -5.04 -11.13 -18.91
C ASP A 227 -6.54 -11.46 -18.75
N SER A 228 -6.86 -12.73 -18.43
CA SER A 228 -8.23 -13.24 -18.45
C SER A 228 -9.19 -12.45 -17.56
N TYR A 229 -10.43 -12.30 -18.01
CA TYR A 229 -11.52 -11.68 -17.24
C TYR A 229 -11.30 -10.20 -16.86
N ALA A 230 -10.32 -9.50 -17.44
CA ALA A 230 -9.95 -8.14 -17.08
C ALA A 230 -11.11 -7.15 -17.08
N PHE A 231 -12.07 -7.26 -18.00
CA PHE A 231 -13.29 -6.44 -18.08
C PHE A 231 -14.57 -7.31 -18.05
N SER A 232 -14.51 -8.46 -17.37
CA SER A 232 -15.68 -9.33 -17.20
C SER A 232 -16.77 -8.64 -16.37
N ASN A 233 -18.04 -8.85 -16.73
CA ASN A 233 -19.20 -8.23 -16.07
C ASN A 233 -19.18 -6.68 -16.06
N VAL A 234 -18.58 -6.08 -17.08
CA VAL A 234 -18.61 -4.63 -17.33
C VAL A 234 -19.63 -4.33 -18.44
N ASN A 235 -20.91 -4.37 -18.08
CA ASN A 235 -22.01 -4.47 -19.05
C ASN A 235 -22.61 -3.13 -19.49
N LYS A 236 -22.10 -1.98 -18.98
CA LYS A 236 -22.59 -0.64 -19.33
C LYS A 236 -21.66 0.15 -20.26
N ILE A 237 -20.56 -0.46 -20.72
CA ILE A 237 -19.72 0.12 -21.77
C ILE A 237 -20.46 -0.01 -23.11
N ASP A 238 -20.57 1.10 -23.83
CA ASP A 238 -21.29 1.16 -25.11
C ASP A 238 -20.41 0.73 -26.28
N SER A 239 -19.11 1.00 -26.18
CA SER A 239 -18.15 0.79 -27.27
C SER A 239 -16.73 0.61 -26.74
N ILE A 240 -15.94 -0.19 -27.45
CA ILE A 240 -14.53 -0.42 -27.15
C ILE A 240 -13.73 -0.01 -28.38
N TYR A 241 -12.71 0.82 -28.17
CA TYR A 241 -11.79 1.28 -29.21
C TYR A 241 -10.38 0.81 -28.91
N PHE A 242 -9.67 0.33 -29.94
CA PHE A 242 -8.24 0.04 -29.87
C PHE A 242 -7.49 0.81 -30.95
N TYR A 243 -6.37 1.43 -30.55
CA TYR A 243 -5.59 2.33 -31.41
C TYR A 243 -4.25 1.73 -31.88
N GLY A 244 -4.00 0.44 -31.61
CA GLY A 244 -2.79 -0.25 -32.05
C GLY A 244 -2.98 -0.98 -33.38
N GLU A 245 -1.87 -1.36 -34.00
CA GLU A 245 -1.85 -2.09 -35.27
C GLU A 245 -1.88 -3.61 -35.08
N ASN A 246 -1.37 -4.08 -33.93
CA ASN A 246 -1.23 -5.49 -33.60
C ASN A 246 -1.99 -5.83 -32.32
N GLU A 247 -2.64 -6.98 -32.32
CA GLU A 247 -3.37 -7.49 -31.16
C GLU A 247 -2.39 -7.79 -29.99
N PRO A 248 -2.70 -7.36 -28.75
CA PRO A 248 -1.90 -7.73 -27.58
C PRO A 248 -2.00 -9.22 -27.29
N LYS A 249 -1.06 -9.77 -26.50
CA LYS A 249 -1.26 -11.10 -25.89
C LYS A 249 -2.50 -11.06 -25.00
N TYR A 250 -3.39 -12.02 -25.13
CA TYR A 250 -4.67 -11.95 -24.43
C TYR A 250 -5.05 -13.27 -23.74
N GLY A 251 -5.70 -13.15 -22.59
CA GLY A 251 -6.34 -14.25 -21.87
C GLY A 251 -7.77 -14.53 -22.33
N THR A 252 -8.51 -15.32 -21.57
CA THR A 252 -9.90 -15.69 -21.92
C THR A 252 -10.93 -14.74 -21.32
N ASN A 253 -12.10 -14.62 -21.96
CA ASN A 253 -13.28 -13.91 -21.42
C ASN A 253 -13.01 -12.47 -20.95
N ILE A 254 -12.19 -11.72 -21.70
CA ILE A 254 -11.77 -10.37 -21.31
C ILE A 254 -12.96 -9.41 -21.26
N PHE A 255 -13.82 -9.43 -22.28
CA PHE A 255 -15.00 -8.57 -22.39
C PHE A 255 -16.27 -9.43 -22.35
N SER A 256 -17.36 -8.90 -21.78
CA SER A 256 -18.62 -9.63 -21.65
C SER A 256 -19.29 -9.92 -23.01
N HIS A 257 -19.20 -9.00 -23.96
CA HIS A 257 -19.81 -9.09 -25.29
C HIS A 257 -19.38 -7.90 -26.16
N GLY A 258 -19.73 -7.95 -27.45
CA GLY A 258 -19.66 -6.81 -28.36
C GLY A 258 -18.66 -6.99 -29.49
N TYR A 259 -18.33 -5.87 -30.12
CA TYR A 259 -17.28 -5.75 -31.13
C TYR A 259 -16.29 -4.67 -30.68
N VAL A 260 -15.09 -4.70 -31.26
CA VAL A 260 -14.05 -3.70 -30.99
C VAL A 260 -13.82 -2.85 -32.22
N TYR A 261 -13.90 -1.54 -32.06
CA TYR A 261 -13.54 -0.57 -33.07
C TYR A 261 -12.02 -0.47 -33.18
N VAL A 262 -11.49 -0.71 -34.37
CA VAL A 262 -10.05 -0.70 -34.67
C VAL A 262 -9.75 0.27 -35.82
N LEU A 263 -8.52 0.76 -35.90
CA LEU A 263 -8.09 1.59 -37.03
C LEU A 263 -8.03 0.77 -38.32
N ASP A 264 -8.14 1.44 -39.47
CA ASP A 264 -7.98 0.80 -40.79
C ASP A 264 -6.61 0.10 -40.97
N SER A 265 -5.61 0.47 -40.17
CA SER A 265 -4.28 -0.15 -40.15
C SER A 265 -4.20 -1.45 -39.33
N TYR A 266 -5.25 -1.83 -38.58
CA TYR A 266 -5.28 -3.04 -37.78
C TYR A 266 -5.39 -4.29 -38.66
N GLN A 267 -4.52 -5.27 -38.44
CA GLN A 267 -4.35 -6.40 -39.35
C GLN A 267 -5.25 -7.62 -39.02
N GLY A 268 -5.97 -7.60 -37.90
CA GLY A 268 -6.79 -8.72 -37.43
C GLY A 268 -8.28 -8.55 -37.73
N SER A 269 -8.99 -9.66 -37.94
CA SER A 269 -10.47 -9.67 -37.97
C SER A 269 -11.08 -9.75 -36.57
N THR A 270 -10.29 -10.09 -35.56
CA THR A 270 -10.69 -10.17 -34.15
C THR A 270 -9.80 -9.33 -33.24
N PHE A 271 -10.32 -8.98 -32.07
CA PHE A 271 -9.59 -8.41 -30.94
C PHE A 271 -10.06 -9.07 -29.64
N CYS A 272 -9.15 -9.71 -28.92
CA CYS A 272 -9.41 -10.51 -27.72
C CYS A 272 -10.55 -11.53 -27.92
N GLY A 273 -10.64 -12.13 -29.11
CA GLY A 273 -11.70 -13.06 -29.50
C GLY A 273 -13.04 -12.43 -29.90
N LEU A 274 -13.20 -11.10 -29.83
CA LEU A 274 -14.37 -10.39 -30.34
C LEU A 274 -14.18 -9.97 -31.80
N PRO A 275 -15.25 -9.89 -32.61
CA PRO A 275 -15.16 -9.33 -33.96
C PRO A 275 -14.75 -7.86 -33.93
N THR A 276 -14.05 -7.43 -34.98
CA THR A 276 -13.62 -6.02 -35.14
C THR A 276 -14.44 -5.28 -36.18
N LEU A 277 -14.59 -3.97 -35.98
CA LEU A 277 -15.15 -3.03 -36.96
C LEU A 277 -14.15 -1.91 -37.17
N THR A 278 -13.90 -1.50 -38.41
CA THR A 278 -12.98 -0.39 -38.65
C THR A 278 -13.65 0.95 -38.41
N PHE A 279 -12.87 1.93 -37.95
CA PHE A 279 -13.28 3.32 -37.89
C PHE A 279 -12.14 4.22 -38.38
N SER A 280 -12.51 5.28 -39.10
CA SER A 280 -11.57 6.33 -39.47
C SER A 280 -11.79 7.51 -38.52
N PRO A 281 -10.84 7.86 -37.64
CA PRO A 281 -10.94 9.07 -36.84
C PRO A 281 -10.81 10.28 -37.77
N THR A 282 -11.93 10.79 -38.29
CA THR A 282 -11.95 12.03 -39.08
C THR A 282 -11.34 13.15 -38.25
N GLN A 283 -10.44 13.94 -38.85
CA GLN A 283 -9.73 15.04 -38.20
C GLN A 283 -10.68 15.93 -37.38
N SER A 284 -10.24 16.31 -36.18
CA SER A 284 -10.96 17.09 -35.16
C SER A 284 -11.84 16.31 -34.18
N THR A 285 -11.24 15.33 -33.52
CA THR A 285 -11.34 15.29 -32.05
C THR A 285 -9.93 15.26 -31.49
N SER A 286 -9.36 16.43 -31.19
CA SER A 286 -8.64 16.49 -29.94
C SER A 286 -9.61 15.92 -28.91
N ILE A 287 -9.34 14.73 -28.38
CA ILE A 287 -9.92 14.33 -27.10
C ILE A 287 -9.74 15.59 -26.23
N PRO A 288 -10.80 16.20 -25.67
CA PRO A 288 -10.59 17.29 -24.75
C PRO A 288 -9.85 16.67 -23.56
N ILE A 289 -8.52 16.73 -23.62
CA ILE A 289 -7.63 16.74 -22.46
C ILE A 289 -7.84 18.13 -21.85
N SER A 290 -9.07 18.41 -21.41
CA SER A 290 -9.31 19.46 -20.43
C SER A 290 -8.95 18.84 -19.09
N ILE A 291 -7.64 18.77 -18.83
CA ILE A 291 -7.14 18.80 -17.46
C ILE A 291 -7.66 20.13 -16.91
N PRO A 292 -8.42 20.16 -15.79
CA PRO A 292 -8.69 21.42 -15.15
C PRO A 292 -7.36 21.96 -14.62
N THR A 293 -6.74 22.87 -15.36
CA THR A 293 -5.74 23.79 -14.84
C THR A 293 -6.45 24.65 -13.80
N ARG A 294 -6.20 24.34 -12.53
CA ARG A 294 -6.75 25.02 -11.36
C ARG A 294 -6.05 26.37 -11.16
N GLU A 295 -6.77 27.46 -11.35
CA GLU A 295 -6.48 28.71 -10.65
C GLU A 295 -7.23 28.75 -9.30
N PRO A 296 -6.70 29.42 -8.27
CA PRO A 296 -7.24 29.36 -6.92
C PRO A 296 -8.12 30.58 -6.60
N THR A 297 -9.43 30.42 -6.45
CA THR A 297 -10.24 31.44 -5.73
C THR A 297 -11.46 30.85 -5.02
N THR A 298 -11.40 30.94 -3.69
CA THR A 298 -12.41 31.40 -2.71
C THR A 298 -13.87 30.93 -2.77
N ASN A 299 -14.27 30.35 -1.63
CA ASN A 299 -15.62 30.13 -1.05
C ASN A 299 -16.67 31.22 -1.39
N PRO A 300 -17.99 30.90 -1.41
CA PRO A 300 -18.76 30.76 -0.15
C PRO A 300 -19.90 29.70 -0.11
N THR A 301 -19.98 28.99 1.02
CA THR A 301 -21.08 28.96 2.02
C THR A 301 -22.51 28.44 1.65
N ILE A 302 -22.83 27.20 2.10
CA ILE A 302 -24.02 26.70 2.89
C ILE A 302 -25.45 26.73 2.22
N ASN A 303 -26.40 25.78 2.29
CA ASN A 303 -26.84 24.73 3.25
C ASN A 303 -27.65 23.57 2.55
N PRO A 304 -27.93 22.43 3.22
CA PRO A 304 -28.42 21.16 2.64
C PRO A 304 -29.89 20.84 2.94
N THR A 305 -30.51 19.93 2.18
CA THR A 305 -31.68 19.14 2.65
C THR A 305 -31.80 17.80 1.90
N THR A 306 -31.62 16.72 2.68
CA THR A 306 -32.35 15.42 2.73
C THR A 306 -32.71 14.67 1.43
N ILE A 307 -32.26 13.41 1.32
CA ILE A 307 -33.10 12.19 1.28
C ILE A 307 -32.25 10.98 1.70
N ILE A 308 -32.69 10.36 2.80
CA ILE A 308 -32.31 9.01 3.24
C ILE A 308 -33.28 8.05 2.56
N THR A 309 -32.79 7.01 1.88
CA THR A 309 -33.43 5.69 1.93
C THR A 309 -32.39 4.60 1.78
N SER A 310 -32.53 3.65 2.71
CA SER A 310 -31.76 2.43 2.96
C SER A 310 -31.58 1.51 1.76
N PHE A 311 -30.37 0.95 1.64
CA PHE A 311 -30.18 -0.38 1.09
C PHE A 311 -29.35 -1.22 2.05
N HIS A 312 -30.01 -2.22 2.63
CA HIS A 312 -29.42 -3.32 3.36
C HIS A 312 -29.22 -4.45 2.35
N SER A 313 -27.99 -4.84 2.06
CA SER A 313 -27.71 -6.15 1.45
C SER A 313 -26.23 -6.51 1.66
N SER A 314 -26.04 -7.51 2.51
CA SER A 314 -24.94 -8.46 2.63
C SER A 314 -23.66 -8.14 1.83
N ILE A 315 -22.62 -7.72 2.55
CA ILE A 315 -21.26 -7.52 2.04
C ILE A 315 -20.60 -8.90 1.89
N PRO A 316 -20.04 -9.27 0.72
CA PRO A 316 -19.08 -10.37 0.65
C PRO A 316 -17.71 -9.85 1.14
N THR A 317 -17.45 -10.00 2.43
CA THR A 317 -16.18 -9.67 3.10
C THR A 317 -15.20 -10.83 3.02
N LEU A 318 -14.56 -11.06 1.87
CA LEU A 318 -13.36 -11.90 1.78
C LEU A 318 -12.41 -11.35 0.70
N CYS A 319 -11.50 -10.41 1.04
CA CYS A 319 -10.23 -10.29 0.29
C CYS A 319 -9.45 -11.59 0.62
N PRO A 320 -8.93 -12.36 -0.36
CA PRO A 320 -8.26 -13.62 -0.09
C PRO A 320 -6.93 -13.38 0.67
N THR A 321 -6.85 -13.84 1.91
CA THR A 321 -5.59 -13.91 2.67
C THR A 321 -4.83 -15.21 2.39
N SER A 322 -5.34 -16.06 1.50
CA SER A 322 -4.71 -17.31 1.08
C SER A 322 -5.23 -17.73 -0.30
N VAL A 323 -4.34 -18.35 -1.09
CA VAL A 323 -4.60 -18.90 -2.43
C VAL A 323 -5.78 -19.88 -2.36
N PRO A 324 -6.84 -19.72 -3.18
CA PRO A 324 -7.94 -20.68 -3.18
C PRO A 324 -7.56 -21.91 -4.02
N THR A 325 -7.37 -23.05 -3.36
CA THR A 325 -7.55 -24.37 -3.97
C THR A 325 -9.04 -24.58 -4.21
N GLN A 326 -9.50 -24.41 -5.45
CA GLN A 326 -10.85 -24.79 -5.84
C GLN A 326 -10.95 -26.30 -6.08
N SER A 327 -12.00 -26.89 -5.52
CA SER A 327 -12.41 -28.27 -5.72
C SER A 327 -13.50 -28.39 -6.79
N GLN A 328 -13.51 -29.58 -7.41
CA GLN A 328 -14.54 -30.21 -8.27
C GLN A 328 -14.58 -29.88 -9.76
N SER A 329 -14.07 -30.79 -10.60
CA SER A 329 -14.87 -31.80 -11.31
C SER A 329 -13.97 -32.62 -12.25
N GLN A 330 -14.21 -33.93 -12.30
CA GLN A 330 -13.39 -34.91 -13.00
C GLN A 330 -13.46 -34.72 -14.53
N SER A 331 -12.31 -34.51 -15.15
CA SER A 331 -12.00 -35.07 -16.47
C SER A 331 -10.52 -35.41 -16.52
N GLN A 332 -10.21 -36.66 -16.86
CA GLN A 332 -8.86 -37.20 -16.87
C GLN A 332 -8.01 -36.53 -17.95
N ILE A 333 -6.93 -35.87 -17.55
CA ILE A 333 -5.77 -35.60 -18.41
C ILE A 333 -4.54 -35.98 -17.59
N SER A 334 -3.78 -36.95 -18.09
CA SER A 334 -2.54 -37.43 -17.47
C SER A 334 -1.48 -36.33 -17.51
N TYR A 335 -1.00 -35.92 -16.34
CA TYR A 335 0.26 -35.18 -16.21
C TYR A 335 1.30 -36.10 -15.59
N SER A 336 2.38 -36.31 -16.33
CA SER A 336 3.62 -36.94 -15.84
C SER A 336 4.32 -35.99 -14.87
N ASP A 337 4.66 -36.55 -13.72
CA ASP A 337 5.32 -35.94 -12.55
C ASP A 337 6.77 -35.51 -12.86
N PRO A 338 7.23 -34.38 -12.29
CA PRO A 338 8.62 -34.25 -11.88
C PRO A 338 8.71 -33.97 -10.37
N GLU A 339 8.79 -35.04 -9.56
CA GLU A 339 9.26 -34.97 -8.18
C GLU A 339 10.75 -34.59 -8.14
N GLN A 340 11.07 -33.29 -8.12
CA GLN A 340 12.23 -32.64 -7.46
C GLN A 340 11.99 -31.11 -7.55
N PRO A 341 11.94 -30.32 -6.44
CA PRO A 341 12.83 -30.38 -5.28
C PRO A 341 12.13 -29.99 -3.94
N ILE A 342 11.64 -30.94 -3.15
CA ILE A 342 11.14 -30.65 -1.78
C ILE A 342 12.24 -30.84 -0.73
N GLU A 343 13.17 -31.75 -0.96
CA GLU A 343 14.25 -32.07 -0.01
C GLU A 343 15.33 -30.97 0.07
N GLU A 344 15.58 -30.22 -1.02
CA GLU A 344 16.54 -29.10 -0.99
C GLU A 344 16.06 -27.94 -0.09
N TYR A 345 14.75 -27.70 -0.04
CA TYR A 345 14.16 -26.66 0.82
C TYR A 345 14.15 -27.07 2.30
N LYS A 346 13.98 -28.37 2.62
CA LYS A 346 14.06 -28.86 4.00
C LYS A 346 15.46 -28.69 4.59
N GLU A 347 16.50 -28.98 3.82
CA GLU A 347 17.88 -28.79 4.29
C GLU A 347 18.27 -27.31 4.42
N LYS A 348 17.79 -26.43 3.53
CA LYS A 348 17.96 -24.97 3.67
C LYS A 348 17.26 -24.42 4.93
N ILE A 349 16.07 -24.93 5.26
CA ILE A 349 15.34 -24.54 6.47
C ILE A 349 16.06 -25.04 7.74
N LYS A 350 16.60 -26.27 7.76
CA LYS A 350 17.44 -26.75 8.86
C LYS A 350 18.66 -25.87 9.08
N TYR A 351 19.36 -25.49 8.00
CA TYR A 351 20.52 -24.60 8.08
C TYR A 351 20.14 -23.23 8.63
N LEU A 352 19.02 -22.66 8.19
CA LEU A 352 18.52 -21.38 8.70
C LEU A 352 18.16 -21.45 10.19
N MET A 353 17.51 -22.52 10.64
CA MET A 353 17.20 -22.74 12.06
C MET A 353 18.47 -22.96 12.91
N MET A 354 19.49 -23.62 12.35
CA MET A 354 20.79 -23.79 13.01
C MET A 354 21.55 -22.45 13.11
N LEU A 355 21.52 -21.61 12.08
CA LEU A 355 22.09 -20.26 12.07
C LEU A 355 21.42 -19.34 13.10
N ILE A 356 20.09 -19.40 13.22
CA ILE A 356 19.33 -18.68 14.26
C ILE A 356 19.74 -19.19 15.65
N GLY A 357 19.89 -20.50 15.83
CA GLY A 357 20.35 -21.10 17.09
C GLY A 357 21.76 -20.65 17.48
N VAL A 358 22.72 -20.64 16.54
CA VAL A 358 24.09 -20.17 16.77
C VAL A 358 24.12 -18.67 17.09
N SER A 359 23.31 -17.87 16.40
CA SER A 359 23.16 -16.43 16.67
C SER A 359 22.61 -16.18 18.08
N CYS A 360 21.58 -16.92 18.50
CA CYS A 360 21.05 -16.84 19.87
C CYS A 360 22.10 -17.25 20.92
N CYS A 361 22.88 -18.31 20.66
CA CYS A 361 23.97 -18.72 21.56
C CYS A 361 25.07 -17.66 21.67
N LEU A 362 25.44 -16.98 20.58
CA LEU A 362 26.43 -15.90 20.59
C LEU A 362 25.93 -14.67 21.34
N ILE A 363 24.63 -14.35 21.23
CA ILE A 363 23.99 -13.27 22.01
C ILE A 363 24.02 -13.61 23.50
N VAL A 364 23.64 -14.82 23.88
CA VAL A 364 23.68 -15.28 25.29
C VAL A 364 25.11 -15.28 25.82
N PHE A 365 26.09 -15.74 25.04
CA PHE A 365 27.50 -15.71 25.43
C PHE A 365 28.01 -14.29 25.61
N SER A 366 27.61 -13.35 24.74
CA SER A 366 27.97 -11.93 24.86
C SER A 366 27.37 -11.27 26.10
N ILE A 367 26.11 -11.61 26.44
CA ILE A 367 25.45 -11.15 27.67
C ILE A 367 26.17 -11.71 28.90
N LEU A 368 26.49 -13.01 28.91
CA LEU A 368 27.21 -13.64 30.03
C LEU A 368 28.62 -13.09 30.20
N LEU A 369 29.34 -12.82 29.10
CA LEU A 369 30.64 -12.16 29.14
C LEU A 369 30.54 -10.73 29.68
N GLY A 370 29.51 -9.98 29.25
CA GLY A 370 29.22 -8.64 29.76
C GLY A 370 28.93 -8.62 31.27
N ILE A 371 28.09 -9.54 31.75
CA ILE A 371 27.80 -9.71 33.18
C ILE A 371 29.08 -10.10 33.94
N GLY A 372 29.90 -11.01 33.40
CA GLY A 372 31.16 -11.42 34.01
C GLY A 372 32.16 -10.26 34.16
N ILE A 373 32.32 -9.45 33.12
CA ILE A 373 33.17 -8.25 33.15
C ILE A 373 32.65 -7.24 34.16
N PHE A 374 31.34 -7.00 34.21
CA PHE A 374 30.72 -6.09 35.17
C PHE A 374 30.95 -6.53 36.62
N LEU A 375 30.74 -7.82 36.93
CA LEU A 375 30.98 -8.37 38.27
C LEU A 375 32.46 -8.31 38.65
N TYR A 376 33.37 -8.57 37.71
CA TYR A 376 34.81 -8.46 37.92
C TYR A 376 35.22 -7.01 38.26
N LEU A 377 34.73 -6.02 37.51
CA LEU A 377 35.02 -4.62 37.76
C LEU A 377 34.44 -4.13 39.09
N LYS A 378 33.23 -4.58 39.44
CA LYS A 378 32.60 -4.28 40.73
C LYS A 378 33.46 -4.82 41.89
N LYS A 379 33.86 -6.09 41.83
CA LYS A 379 34.71 -6.72 42.86
C LYS A 379 36.07 -6.02 42.97
N ARG A 380 36.68 -5.65 41.85
CA ARG A 380 37.96 -4.90 41.84
C ARG A 380 37.82 -3.52 42.49
N LYS A 381 36.71 -2.83 42.26
CA LYS A 381 36.42 -1.53 42.91
C LYS A 381 36.27 -1.69 44.42
N GLU A 382 35.55 -2.70 44.88
CA GLU A 382 35.39 -3.02 46.32
C GLU A 382 36.73 -3.39 46.97
N SER A 383 37.59 -4.18 46.31
CA SER A 383 38.94 -4.49 46.80
C SER A 383 39.84 -3.26 46.89
N ASN A 384 39.82 -2.39 45.89
CA ASN A 384 40.59 -1.15 45.91
C ASN A 384 40.12 -0.19 47.02
N GLN A 385 38.82 -0.15 47.31
CA GLN A 385 38.26 0.67 48.38
C GLN A 385 38.70 0.17 49.76
N LYS A 386 38.70 -1.16 49.98
CA LYS A 386 39.24 -1.76 51.21
C LYS A 386 40.75 -1.51 51.39
N LEU A 387 41.52 -1.61 50.31
CA LEU A 387 42.95 -1.27 50.34
C LEU A 387 43.20 0.20 50.68
N GLN A 388 42.36 1.13 50.20
CA GLN A 388 42.44 2.55 50.58
C GLN A 388 42.07 2.79 52.05
N GLU A 389 41.13 2.04 52.61
CA GLU A 389 40.77 2.09 54.03
C GLU A 389 41.89 1.53 54.95
N GLU A 390 42.60 0.47 54.53
CA GLU A 390 43.75 -0.07 55.29
C GLU A 390 45.02 0.80 55.20
N LEU A 391 45.20 1.54 54.10
CA LEU A 391 46.36 2.43 53.90
C LEU A 391 46.23 3.80 54.58
N ASN A 392 45.08 4.10 55.20
CA ASN A 392 44.83 5.40 55.85
C ASN A 392 44.08 5.29 57.20
N PRO A 393 44.65 4.63 58.22
CA PRO A 393 43.97 4.46 59.52
C PRO A 393 43.86 5.75 60.35
N ASP A 394 44.57 6.83 60.00
CA ASP A 394 44.76 8.00 60.88
C ASP A 394 43.94 9.26 60.51
N GLN A 395 42.81 9.15 59.79
CA GLN A 395 41.89 10.29 59.61
C GLN A 395 40.78 10.40 60.67
N HIS A 396 40.87 9.66 61.77
CA HIS A 396 39.99 9.81 62.93
C HIS A 396 40.74 10.17 64.22
N ILE A 397 41.78 11.00 64.16
CA ILE A 397 42.24 11.78 65.33
C ILE A 397 42.62 13.19 64.88
N LEU A 398 41.65 14.10 64.96
CA LEU A 398 41.77 15.46 65.49
C LEU A 398 40.39 16.15 65.54
#